data_AF-A0A5J4RXL7-F1
#
_entry.id   AF-A0A5J4RXL7-F1
#
_cell.length_a   1.000
_cell.length_b   1.000
_cell.length_c   1.000
_cell.angle_alpha   90.00
_cell.angle_beta   90.00
_cell.angle_gamma   90.00
#
_symmetry.space_group_name_H-M   'P 1'
#
loop_
_entity.id
_entity.type
_entity.pdbx_description
1 polymer ?
#
loop_
_entity_poly.entity_id
_entity_poly.type
_entity_poly.pdbx_seq_one_letter_code
_entity_poly.pdbx_strand_id
1 'polypeptide(L)'
;MPVVRYYQGTQLVDELAFHLTGEDRITDAYGAEWQLSARIQPVKGQPDAQDYCLTWTLVKGEVKEAAVGVNFLFKEWNAQEFVFVPAIVYDGNRFDVKDIKYPPYWYDKNEWRLDMPTTTTVQPSLGRGGGGKIELNTGNASTPLMAFHSPDKQLGWMVLTGQGSRFGNHGFSIEEDVGRAEALFSITAPAVRE
;
A
#
# COMPACT_ATOMS: atom_id res chain seq x y z
N MET A 1 9.93 -6.39 -2.68
CA MET A 1 11.12 -5.63 -3.09
C MET A 1 11.34 -4.49 -2.10
N PRO A 2 12.43 -4.51 -1.31
CA PRO A 2 12.80 -3.41 -0.43
C PRO A 2 13.26 -2.19 -1.25
N VAL A 3 12.91 -0.98 -0.82
CA VAL A 3 13.18 0.27 -1.55
C VAL A 3 13.55 1.43 -0.62
N VAL A 4 14.23 2.43 -1.19
CA VAL A 4 14.31 3.80 -0.67
C VAL A 4 13.60 4.70 -1.69
N ARG A 5 12.66 5.52 -1.24
CA ARG A 5 11.90 6.48 -2.03
C ARG A 5 12.33 7.90 -1.70
N TYR A 6 12.52 8.73 -2.70
CA TYR A 6 12.89 10.13 -2.57
C TYR A 6 11.74 11.02 -3.03
N TYR A 7 11.52 12.10 -2.29
CA TYR A 7 10.39 12.98 -2.48
C TYR A 7 10.84 14.43 -2.70
N GLN A 8 9.97 15.19 -3.35
CA GLN A 8 9.95 16.65 -3.30
C GLN A 8 8.62 17.08 -2.68
N GLY A 9 8.63 17.43 -1.40
CA GLY A 9 7.41 17.58 -0.62
C GLY A 9 6.70 16.23 -0.46
N THR A 10 5.56 16.05 -1.12
CA THR A 10 4.82 14.78 -1.15
C THR A 10 5.00 13.98 -2.42
N GLN A 11 5.53 14.59 -3.49
CA GLN A 11 5.64 13.95 -4.80
C GLN A 11 6.85 13.00 -4.82
N LEU A 12 6.62 11.74 -5.19
CA LEU A 12 7.70 10.78 -5.44
C LEU A 12 8.49 11.20 -6.69
N VAL A 13 9.81 11.37 -6.54
CA VAL A 13 10.69 11.79 -7.64
C VAL A 13 11.72 10.73 -8.02
N ASP A 14 12.06 9.82 -7.12
CA ASP A 14 12.96 8.70 -7.40
C ASP A 14 12.69 7.50 -6.47
N GLU A 15 13.02 6.30 -6.94
CA GLU A 15 12.94 5.06 -6.16
C GLU A 15 14.18 4.18 -6.44
N LEU A 16 14.89 3.86 -5.37
CA LEU A 16 16.03 2.96 -5.38
C LEU A 16 15.65 1.60 -4.81
N ALA A 17 15.71 0.56 -5.65
CA ALA A 17 15.40 -0.81 -5.25
C ALA A 17 16.62 -1.57 -4.75
N PHE A 18 16.41 -2.41 -3.72
CA PHE A 18 17.40 -3.34 -3.18
C PHE A 18 17.04 -4.78 -3.50
N HIS A 19 18.04 -5.64 -3.55
CA HIS A 19 17.84 -7.08 -3.58
C HIS A 19 17.61 -7.60 -2.16
N LEU A 20 16.66 -8.51 -2.00
CA LEU A 20 16.39 -9.16 -0.73
C LEU A 20 17.35 -10.34 -0.52
N THR A 21 18.65 -10.06 -0.28
CA THR A 21 19.73 -11.06 -0.21
C THR A 21 20.40 -11.19 1.15
N GLY A 22 19.74 -10.72 2.22
CA GLY A 22 20.29 -10.74 3.59
C GLY A 22 21.14 -9.51 3.91
N GLU A 23 22.11 -9.19 3.05
CA GLU A 23 22.78 -7.88 3.02
C GLU A 23 22.90 -7.38 1.58
N ASP A 24 22.63 -6.10 1.38
CA ASP A 24 22.82 -5.40 0.10
C ASP A 24 23.28 -3.96 0.35
N ARG A 25 24.07 -3.40 -0.56
CA ARG A 25 24.61 -2.04 -0.44
C ARG A 25 24.61 -1.35 -1.80
N ILE A 26 24.02 -0.16 -1.84
CA ILE A 26 23.84 0.61 -3.07
C ILE A 26 24.18 2.08 -2.81
N THR A 27 24.79 2.73 -3.79
CA THR A 27 25.00 4.17 -3.81
C THR A 27 23.91 4.82 -4.65
N ASP A 28 23.20 5.81 -4.10
CA ASP A 28 22.18 6.54 -4.84
C ASP A 28 22.79 7.53 -5.86
N ALA A 29 21.92 8.13 -6.68
CA ALA A 29 22.34 9.09 -7.71
C ALA A 29 23.00 10.37 -7.15
N TYR A 30 22.87 10.62 -5.85
CA TYR A 30 23.40 11.79 -5.14
C TYR A 30 24.69 11.48 -4.36
N GLY A 31 25.19 10.24 -4.43
CA GLY A 31 26.42 9.80 -3.79
C GLY A 31 26.26 9.37 -2.33
N ALA A 32 25.03 9.25 -1.83
CA ALA A 32 24.76 8.68 -0.52
C ALA A 32 24.76 7.15 -0.60
N GLU A 33 25.34 6.50 0.40
CA GLU A 33 25.49 5.04 0.41
C GLU A 33 24.53 4.44 1.43
N TRP A 34 23.69 3.52 0.97
CA TRP A 34 22.71 2.81 1.76
C TRP A 34 23.09 1.34 1.89
N GLN A 35 22.84 0.79 3.07
CA GLN A 35 22.93 -0.64 3.35
C GLN A 35 21.55 -1.15 3.78
N LEU A 36 21.10 -2.23 3.16
CA LEU A 36 19.96 -3.02 3.61
C LEU A 36 20.48 -4.26 4.34
N SER A 37 19.98 -4.52 5.54
CA SER A 37 20.06 -5.82 6.20
C SER A 37 18.66 -6.43 6.31
N ALA A 38 18.55 -7.71 5.97
CA ALA A 38 17.30 -8.45 5.96
C ALA A 38 17.44 -9.75 6.75
N ARG A 39 16.52 -9.95 7.71
CA ARG A 39 16.33 -11.22 8.40
C ARG A 39 14.98 -11.79 8.00
N ILE A 40 14.98 -13.03 7.53
CA ILE A 40 13.80 -13.77 7.09
C ILE A 40 13.68 -15.02 7.94
N GLN A 41 12.52 -15.26 8.54
CA GLN A 41 12.29 -16.41 9.42
C GLN A 41 10.95 -17.07 9.10
N PRO A 42 10.88 -18.42 9.00
CA PRO A 42 9.60 -19.10 8.90
C PRO A 42 8.80 -18.94 10.19
N VAL A 43 7.49 -18.78 10.08
CA VAL A 43 6.61 -18.68 11.25
C VAL A 43 6.31 -20.09 11.79
N LYS A 44 6.59 -20.31 13.08
CA LYS A 44 6.41 -21.63 13.71
C LYS A 44 4.95 -22.09 13.60
N GLY A 45 4.74 -23.25 13.00
CA GLY A 45 3.40 -23.85 12.84
C GLY A 45 2.58 -23.25 11.69
N GLN A 46 3.15 -22.36 10.88
CA GLN A 46 2.51 -21.80 9.68
C GLN A 46 3.46 -21.94 8.49
N PRO A 47 3.36 -23.02 7.69
CA PRO A 47 4.32 -23.33 6.63
C PRO A 47 4.35 -22.27 5.51
N ASP A 48 3.24 -21.56 5.30
CA ASP A 48 3.09 -20.58 4.23
C ASP A 48 3.38 -19.14 4.68
N ALA A 49 3.88 -18.94 5.91
CA ALA A 49 4.12 -17.63 6.49
C ALA A 49 5.60 -17.39 6.81
N GLN A 50 6.05 -16.16 6.55
CA GLN A 50 7.41 -15.69 6.82
C GLN A 50 7.38 -14.34 7.54
N ASP A 51 8.21 -14.22 8.57
CA ASP A 51 8.50 -12.95 9.23
C ASP A 51 9.72 -12.29 8.58
N TYR A 52 9.59 -10.99 8.30
CA TYR A 52 10.64 -10.16 7.73
C TYR A 52 11.01 -9.05 8.70
N CYS A 53 12.31 -8.89 8.96
CA CYS A 53 12.87 -7.72 9.62
C CYS A 53 13.89 -7.08 8.69
N LEU A 54 13.56 -5.89 8.20
CA LEU A 54 14.38 -5.14 7.25
C LEU A 54 14.90 -3.87 7.92
N THR A 55 16.20 -3.62 7.80
CA THR A 55 16.88 -2.45 8.36
C THR A 55 17.65 -1.74 7.26
N TRP A 56 17.30 -0.49 7.01
CA TRP A 56 18.05 0.40 6.13
C TRP A 56 18.96 1.29 6.97
N THR A 57 20.22 1.37 6.57
CA THR A 57 21.23 2.22 7.20
C THR A 57 21.84 3.12 6.13
N LEU A 58 21.77 4.44 6.35
CA LEU A 58 22.55 5.39 5.58
C LEU A 58 24.00 5.34 6.11
N VAL A 59 24.88 4.65 5.40
CA VAL A 59 26.27 4.43 5.86
C VAL A 59 27.18 5.61 5.51
N LYS A 60 26.81 6.43 4.52
CA LYS A 60 27.55 7.63 4.12
C LYS A 60 26.64 8.63 3.42
N GLY A 61 26.93 9.91 3.60
CA GLY A 61 26.21 11.00 2.97
C GLY A 61 25.09 11.55 3.84
N GLU A 62 24.23 12.36 3.24
CA GLU A 62 23.05 12.95 3.86
C GLU A 62 21.89 12.79 2.87
N VAL A 63 20.72 12.40 3.38
CA VAL A 63 19.51 12.27 2.58
C VAL A 63 18.41 13.11 3.22
N LYS A 64 17.72 13.89 2.39
CA LYS A 64 16.54 14.68 2.75
C LYS A 64 15.33 14.12 2.03
N GLU A 65 14.16 14.26 2.65
CA GLU A 65 12.87 13.89 2.05
C GLU A 65 12.84 12.46 1.47
N ALA A 66 13.21 11.48 2.30
CA ALA A 66 13.18 10.07 1.89
C ALA A 66 12.36 9.20 2.85
N ALA A 67 11.80 8.13 2.30
CA ALA A 67 11.18 7.04 3.05
C ALA A 67 11.78 5.70 2.61
N VAL A 68 11.84 4.75 3.54
CA VAL A 68 12.18 3.37 3.22
C VAL A 68 10.90 2.55 3.13
N GLY A 69 10.90 1.47 2.36
CA GLY A 69 9.68 0.69 2.21
C GLY A 69 9.85 -0.67 1.57
N VAL A 70 8.74 -1.37 1.44
CA VAL A 70 8.66 -2.67 0.77
C VAL A 70 7.49 -2.67 -0.20
N ASN A 71 7.79 -3.02 -1.44
CA ASN A 71 6.85 -3.16 -2.54
C ASN A 71 6.53 -4.64 -2.78
N PHE A 72 5.26 -4.99 -2.82
CA PHE A 72 4.75 -6.31 -3.20
C PHE A 72 4.01 -6.16 -4.53
N LEU A 73 4.65 -6.60 -5.59
CA LEU A 73 4.12 -6.52 -6.95
C LEU A 73 3.47 -7.85 -7.30
N PHE A 74 2.18 -7.80 -7.65
CA PHE A 74 1.41 -8.92 -8.15
C PHE A 74 1.19 -8.75 -9.64
N LYS A 75 1.40 -9.83 -10.40
CA LYS A 75 1.12 -9.92 -11.84
C LYS A 75 -0.12 -10.77 -12.07
N GLU A 76 -0.64 -10.71 -13.29
CA GLU A 76 -1.91 -11.37 -13.66
C GLU A 76 -3.05 -10.89 -12.76
N TRP A 77 -3.03 -9.59 -12.45
CA TRP A 77 -4.04 -8.92 -11.64
C TRP A 77 -5.25 -8.55 -12.49
N ASN A 78 -6.45 -8.64 -11.89
CA ASN A 78 -7.69 -8.21 -12.52
C ASN A 78 -8.60 -7.52 -11.50
N ALA A 79 -9.69 -6.91 -11.96
CA ALA A 79 -10.59 -6.12 -11.11
C ALA A 79 -11.50 -6.99 -10.21
N GLN A 80 -11.45 -8.32 -10.33
CA GLN A 80 -12.23 -9.27 -9.53
C GLN A 80 -11.49 -9.67 -8.24
N GLU A 81 -10.24 -9.22 -8.08
CA GLU A 81 -9.46 -9.40 -6.87
C GLU A 81 -10.09 -8.64 -5.69
N PHE A 82 -10.42 -9.37 -4.63
CA PHE A 82 -11.06 -8.82 -3.44
C PHE A 82 -10.00 -8.17 -2.56
N VAL A 83 -9.85 -6.84 -2.66
CA VAL A 83 -8.85 -6.07 -1.88
C VAL A 83 -9.40 -5.71 -0.50
N PHE A 84 -8.60 -5.90 0.54
CA PHE A 84 -9.02 -5.73 1.93
C PHE A 84 -7.99 -5.00 2.80
N VAL A 85 -8.48 -3.99 3.54
CA VAL A 85 -7.77 -3.35 4.66
C VAL A 85 -8.77 -3.24 5.80
N PRO A 86 -8.55 -3.90 6.96
CA PRO A 86 -9.53 -3.97 8.05
C PRO A 86 -10.06 -2.59 8.44
N ALA A 87 -11.37 -2.48 8.62
CA ALA A 87 -12.10 -1.27 9.01
C ALA A 87 -12.18 -0.12 7.99
N ILE A 88 -11.50 -0.19 6.83
CA ILE A 88 -11.52 0.93 5.88
C ILE A 88 -11.64 0.55 4.40
N VAL A 89 -11.17 -0.62 3.97
CA VAL A 89 -11.28 -1.06 2.57
C VAL A 89 -11.90 -2.45 2.50
N TYR A 90 -13.04 -2.56 1.81
CA TYR A 90 -13.73 -3.82 1.52
C TYR A 90 -13.96 -3.90 0.02
N ASP A 91 -13.41 -4.93 -0.61
CA ASP A 91 -13.41 -5.10 -2.07
C ASP A 91 -12.93 -3.84 -2.81
N GLY A 92 -11.81 -3.26 -2.34
CA GLY A 92 -11.26 -2.03 -2.90
C GLY A 92 -12.16 -0.81 -2.78
N ASN A 93 -13.28 -0.89 -2.03
CA ASN A 93 -14.32 0.14 -1.96
C ASN A 93 -14.84 0.58 -3.35
N ARG A 94 -15.05 -0.36 -4.28
CA ARG A 94 -15.46 -0.13 -5.67
C ARG A 94 -16.93 0.31 -5.84
N PHE A 95 -17.37 1.24 -5.00
CA PHE A 95 -18.73 1.78 -4.98
C PHE A 95 -18.88 2.94 -5.96
N ASP A 96 -20.13 3.31 -6.26
CA ASP A 96 -20.37 4.60 -6.91
C ASP A 96 -20.02 5.70 -5.92
N VAL A 97 -19.35 6.74 -6.41
CA VAL A 97 -18.93 7.86 -5.56
C VAL A 97 -19.74 9.08 -5.95
N LYS A 98 -20.33 9.72 -4.95
CA LYS A 98 -20.93 11.03 -5.09
C LYS A 98 -20.14 12.05 -4.29
N ASP A 99 -19.73 13.12 -4.96
CA ASP A 99 -19.10 14.24 -4.29
C ASP A 99 -20.16 15.04 -3.50
N ILE A 100 -20.17 14.86 -2.18
CA ILE A 100 -21.09 15.52 -1.25
C ILE A 100 -20.27 16.03 -0.07
N LYS A 101 -20.51 17.29 0.31
CA LYS A 101 -19.86 17.90 1.48
C LYS A 101 -20.41 17.32 2.79
N TYR A 102 -19.59 17.42 3.83
CA TYR A 102 -19.99 17.04 5.18
C TYR A 102 -20.95 18.09 5.80
N PRO A 103 -22.03 17.68 6.51
CA PRO A 103 -22.51 16.30 6.67
C PRO A 103 -23.19 15.78 5.39
N PRO A 104 -22.98 14.50 5.03
CA PRO A 104 -23.41 13.98 3.74
C PRO A 104 -24.92 13.75 3.71
N TYR A 105 -25.64 14.64 3.05
CA TYR A 105 -27.08 14.53 2.82
C TYR A 105 -27.39 14.52 1.31
N TRP A 106 -28.31 13.65 0.91
CA TRP A 106 -28.89 13.66 -0.43
C TRP A 106 -30.01 14.70 -0.51
N TYR A 107 -29.67 15.90 -0.95
CA TYR A 107 -30.61 17.01 -1.03
C TYR A 107 -31.56 16.93 -2.23
N ASP A 108 -31.12 16.36 -3.36
CA ASP A 108 -31.97 16.22 -4.54
C ASP A 108 -32.86 14.98 -4.43
N LYS A 109 -34.17 15.22 -4.32
CA LYS A 109 -35.18 14.16 -4.22
C LYS A 109 -35.26 13.29 -5.47
N ASN A 110 -34.83 13.79 -6.63
CA ASN A 110 -34.82 13.01 -7.86
C ASN A 110 -33.82 11.85 -7.80
N GLU A 111 -32.83 11.94 -6.91
CA GLU A 111 -31.83 10.90 -6.69
C GLU A 111 -32.28 9.85 -5.66
N TRP A 112 -33.45 10.04 -5.02
CA TRP A 112 -33.99 9.10 -4.02
C TRP A 112 -34.67 7.90 -4.70
N ARG A 113 -33.91 7.25 -5.58
CA ARG A 113 -34.34 6.10 -6.35
C ARG A 113 -34.14 4.81 -5.54
N LEU A 114 -35.12 3.91 -5.60
CA LEU A 114 -35.07 2.63 -4.88
C LEU A 114 -34.00 1.67 -5.44
N ASP A 115 -33.66 1.83 -6.71
CA ASP A 115 -32.67 1.04 -7.44
C ASP A 115 -31.28 1.72 -7.45
N MET A 116 -30.99 2.61 -6.50
CA MET A 116 -29.68 3.25 -6.39
C MET A 116 -28.64 2.16 -6.06
N PRO A 117 -27.55 2.05 -6.83
CA PRO A 117 -26.44 1.19 -6.44
C PRO A 117 -25.85 1.67 -5.11
N THR A 118 -25.15 0.80 -4.38
CA THR A 118 -24.39 1.23 -3.20
C THR A 118 -23.46 2.37 -3.59
N THR A 119 -23.74 3.55 -3.03
CA THR A 119 -23.09 4.81 -3.37
C THR A 119 -22.58 5.45 -2.08
N THR A 120 -21.31 5.85 -2.07
CA THR A 120 -20.66 6.47 -0.92
C THR A 120 -20.26 7.90 -1.24
N THR A 121 -19.92 8.67 -0.22
CA THR A 121 -19.13 9.89 -0.43
C THR A 121 -17.71 9.54 -0.87
N VAL A 122 -16.93 10.56 -1.23
CA VAL A 122 -15.51 10.40 -1.53
C VAL A 122 -14.81 9.72 -0.36
N GLN A 123 -14.22 8.57 -0.64
CA GLN A 123 -13.43 7.75 0.28
C GLN A 123 -12.29 7.09 -0.51
N PRO A 124 -11.20 6.68 0.15
CA PRO A 124 -10.16 5.90 -0.53
C PRO A 124 -10.78 4.67 -1.21
N SER A 125 -10.61 4.58 -2.52
CA SER A 125 -11.22 3.56 -3.35
C SER A 125 -10.36 3.25 -4.57
N LEU A 126 -10.49 2.01 -5.04
CA LEU A 126 -10.03 1.56 -6.34
C LEU A 126 -11.19 1.72 -7.34
N GLY A 127 -10.84 1.87 -8.61
CA GLY A 127 -11.80 2.00 -9.70
C GLY A 127 -12.49 0.68 -9.99
N ARG A 128 -13.79 0.75 -10.32
CA ARG A 128 -14.60 -0.42 -10.73
C ARG A 128 -14.01 -1.19 -11.92
N GLY A 129 -13.32 -0.49 -12.82
CA GLY A 129 -12.71 -1.08 -14.01
C GLY A 129 -11.32 -1.68 -13.79
N GLY A 130 -10.79 -1.65 -12.56
CA GLY A 130 -9.43 -2.10 -12.27
C GLY A 130 -8.40 -1.01 -12.55
N GLY A 131 -8.17 -0.18 -11.55
CA GLY A 131 -7.28 0.97 -11.64
C GLY A 131 -7.36 1.85 -10.40
N GLY A 132 -6.41 2.76 -10.23
CA GLY A 132 -6.43 3.76 -9.16
C GLY A 132 -5.56 3.39 -7.96
N LYS A 133 -5.48 4.30 -7.00
CA LYS A 133 -4.54 4.26 -5.88
C LYS A 133 -5.28 4.56 -4.57
N ILE A 134 -5.12 3.68 -3.59
CA ILE A 134 -5.50 3.90 -2.21
C ILE A 134 -4.24 4.25 -1.42
N GLU A 135 -4.28 5.33 -0.67
CA GLU A 135 -3.21 5.72 0.26
C GLU A 135 -3.75 5.88 1.68
N LEU A 136 -3.15 5.16 2.61
CA LEU A 136 -3.55 5.06 4.00
C LEU A 136 -2.31 5.17 4.90
N ASN A 137 -2.55 5.24 6.20
CA ASN A 137 -1.55 4.82 7.17
C ASN A 137 -2.10 3.69 8.02
N THR A 138 -1.25 2.98 8.74
CA THR A 138 -1.63 1.86 9.62
C THR A 138 -2.69 2.22 10.67
N GLY A 139 -2.80 3.49 11.08
CA GLY A 139 -3.84 3.96 12.00
C GLY A 139 -5.23 4.05 11.38
N ASN A 140 -5.35 3.94 10.05
CA ASN A 140 -6.64 3.78 9.39
C ASN A 140 -7.21 2.37 9.53
N ALA A 141 -6.37 1.37 9.81
CA ALA A 141 -6.77 -0.02 9.90
C ALA A 141 -6.97 -0.44 11.37
N SER A 142 -7.96 -1.28 11.64
CA SER A 142 -8.15 -1.85 13.00
C SER A 142 -7.04 -2.85 13.38
N THR A 143 -6.43 -3.47 12.37
CA THR A 143 -5.20 -4.25 12.45
C THR A 143 -4.30 -3.77 11.32
N PRO A 144 -3.02 -3.40 11.57
CA PRO A 144 -2.08 -2.95 10.53
C PRO A 144 -1.77 -4.06 9.49
N LEU A 145 -2.70 -4.23 8.55
CA LEU A 145 -2.73 -5.33 7.60
C LEU A 145 -3.27 -4.84 6.25
N MET A 146 -2.67 -5.32 5.17
CA MET A 146 -3.25 -5.30 3.83
C MET A 146 -3.39 -6.72 3.32
N ALA A 147 -4.45 -6.98 2.55
CA ALA A 147 -4.70 -8.30 1.99
C ALA A 147 -5.46 -8.21 0.67
N PHE A 148 -5.43 -9.32 -0.05
CA PHE A 148 -6.44 -9.59 -1.06
C PHE A 148 -6.76 -11.09 -1.11
N HIS A 149 -7.90 -11.40 -1.72
CA HIS A 149 -8.26 -12.76 -2.11
C HIS A 149 -8.53 -12.80 -3.61
N SER A 150 -7.90 -13.75 -4.29
CA SER A 150 -8.09 -14.07 -5.70
C SER A 150 -9.08 -15.20 -5.85
N PRO A 151 -10.34 -14.94 -6.24
CA PRO A 151 -11.34 -15.98 -6.40
C PRO A 151 -10.95 -16.98 -7.48
N ASP A 152 -10.41 -16.52 -8.60
CA ASP A 152 -10.05 -17.40 -9.71
C ASP A 152 -8.91 -18.35 -9.33
N LYS A 153 -7.96 -17.88 -8.51
CA LYS A 153 -6.81 -18.67 -8.05
C LYS A 153 -7.11 -19.46 -6.77
N GLN A 154 -8.22 -19.16 -6.08
CA GLN A 154 -8.56 -19.69 -4.76
C GLN A 154 -7.43 -19.47 -3.74
N LEU A 155 -6.79 -18.30 -3.78
CA LEU A 155 -5.65 -17.95 -2.94
C LEU A 155 -5.86 -16.60 -2.26
N GLY A 156 -5.38 -16.50 -1.02
CA GLY A 156 -5.33 -15.25 -0.27
C GLY A 156 -3.88 -14.84 -0.03
N TRP A 157 -3.64 -13.54 -0.01
CA TRP A 157 -2.39 -12.97 0.45
C TRP A 157 -2.67 -11.95 1.55
N MET A 158 -1.82 -11.95 2.58
CA MET A 158 -1.89 -10.99 3.67
C MET A 158 -0.48 -10.55 4.03
N VAL A 159 -0.33 -9.26 4.35
CA VAL A 159 0.86 -8.71 4.99
C VAL A 159 0.45 -7.98 6.26
N LEU A 160 1.16 -8.27 7.35
CA LEU A 160 1.01 -7.59 8.63
C LEU A 160 2.27 -6.80 8.94
N THR A 161 2.10 -5.71 9.68
CA THR A 161 3.23 -4.95 10.24
C THR A 161 2.88 -4.46 11.65
N GLY A 162 3.86 -3.91 12.36
CA GLY A 162 3.58 -3.10 13.54
C GLY A 162 2.81 -1.82 13.16
N GLN A 163 2.29 -1.10 14.14
CA GLN A 163 1.61 0.16 13.85
C GLN A 163 2.57 1.21 13.27
N GLY A 164 3.81 1.29 13.75
CA GLY A 164 4.72 2.33 13.28
C GLY A 164 6.15 2.18 13.78
N SER A 165 6.94 3.19 13.47
CA SER A 165 8.33 3.33 13.93
C SER A 165 8.49 4.60 14.75
N ARG A 166 9.73 4.97 15.09
CA ARG A 166 10.05 6.29 15.65
C ARG A 166 9.61 7.47 14.76
N PHE A 167 9.28 7.21 13.50
CA PHE A 167 8.80 8.19 12.53
C PHE A 167 7.27 8.24 12.40
N GLY A 168 6.53 7.58 13.30
CA GLY A 168 5.07 7.52 13.29
C GLY A 168 4.53 6.27 12.59
N ASN A 169 3.23 6.30 12.29
CA ASN A 169 2.52 5.23 11.59
C ASN A 169 3.19 4.92 10.23
N HIS A 170 3.21 3.64 9.83
CA HIS A 170 3.65 3.29 8.48
C HIS A 170 2.64 3.74 7.43
N GLY A 171 3.12 4.10 6.26
CA GLY A 171 2.29 4.33 5.08
C GLY A 171 1.87 3.02 4.46
N PHE A 172 0.63 2.95 4.00
CA PHE A 172 0.10 1.86 3.19
C PHE A 172 -0.34 2.43 1.86
N SER A 173 0.05 1.81 0.76
CA SER A 173 -0.51 2.12 -0.55
C SER A 173 -0.90 0.86 -1.31
N ILE A 174 -1.98 0.94 -2.07
CA ILE A 174 -2.46 -0.10 -2.97
C ILE A 174 -2.74 0.58 -4.30
N GLU A 175 -2.03 0.20 -5.34
CA GLU A 175 -2.23 0.72 -6.69
C GLU A 175 -2.56 -0.42 -7.64
N GLU A 176 -3.59 -0.23 -8.45
CA GLU A 176 -3.98 -1.17 -9.50
C GLU A 176 -3.73 -0.57 -10.88
N ASP A 177 -3.22 -1.40 -11.78
CA ASP A 177 -3.16 -1.16 -13.22
C ASP A 177 -3.57 -2.44 -13.94
N VAL A 178 -4.87 -2.63 -14.15
CA VAL A 178 -5.39 -3.80 -14.88
C VAL A 178 -5.01 -3.74 -16.37
N GLY A 179 -4.70 -2.56 -16.92
CA GLY A 179 -4.15 -2.45 -18.28
C GLY A 179 -2.82 -3.18 -18.43
N ARG A 180 -2.02 -3.21 -17.35
CA ARG A 180 -0.78 -4.01 -17.26
C ARG A 180 -0.97 -5.38 -16.58
N ALA A 181 -2.17 -5.65 -16.08
CA ALA A 181 -2.47 -6.79 -15.20
C ALA A 181 -1.57 -6.82 -13.96
N GLU A 182 -1.41 -5.66 -13.29
CA GLU A 182 -0.56 -5.50 -12.12
C GLU A 182 -1.28 -4.84 -10.94
N ALA A 183 -0.85 -5.21 -9.73
CA ALA A 183 -1.14 -4.45 -8.53
C ALA A 183 0.09 -4.34 -7.64
N LEU A 184 0.25 -3.17 -7.01
CA LEU A 184 1.36 -2.85 -6.14
C LEU A 184 0.85 -2.52 -4.74
N PHE A 185 1.19 -3.36 -3.78
CA PHE A 185 0.97 -3.08 -2.36
C PHE A 185 2.29 -2.58 -1.77
N SER A 186 2.29 -1.44 -1.08
CA SER A 186 3.51 -0.88 -0.48
C SER A 186 3.34 -0.56 1.00
N ILE A 187 4.40 -0.79 1.77
CA ILE A 187 4.53 -0.32 3.16
C ILE A 187 5.72 0.65 3.22
N THR A 188 5.55 1.84 3.78
CA THR A 188 6.61 2.85 3.88
C THR A 188 6.81 3.40 5.31
N ALA A 189 8.02 3.87 5.60
CA ALA A 189 8.38 4.54 6.84
C ALA A 189 9.38 5.69 6.56
N PRO A 190 9.04 6.97 6.89
CA PRO A 190 7.73 7.45 7.34
C PRO A 190 6.63 7.26 6.28
N ALA A 191 5.37 7.44 6.70
CA ALA A 191 4.25 7.56 5.77
C ALA A 191 4.35 8.89 5.00
N VAL A 192 4.28 8.82 3.67
CA VAL A 192 4.10 9.96 2.76
C VAL A 192 2.85 9.68 1.94
N ARG A 193 2.00 10.70 1.76
CA ARG A 193 0.78 10.64 0.92
C ARG A 193 0.97 11.62 -0.23
N GLU A 194 0.76 11.16 -1.45
CA GLU A 194 1.00 11.89 -2.71
C GLU A 194 -0.20 12.74 -3.14
#